data_AF-A0A963VTI7-F1
#
_entry.id   AF-A0A963VTI7-F1
#
_cell.length_a   1.000
_cell.length_b   1.000
_cell.length_c   1.000
_cell.angle_alpha   90.00
_cell.angle_beta   90.00
_cell.angle_gamma   90.00
#
_symmetry.space_group_name_H-M   'P 1'
#
loop_
_entity.id
_entity.type
_entity.pdbx_description
1 polymer ?
#
loop_
_entity_poly.entity_id
_entity_poly.type
_entity_poly.pdbx_seq_one_letter_code
_entity_poly.pdbx_strand_id
1 'polypeptide(L)'
;MKSLLDSWQLTLTHGRTSDLIPYWLIGSLAVSAWLVVELPPDFWDGSKRAETLAVLASILTFNGIILALCWSAFGKIYEIVGAGSFCQHLRKHNLLNHYLHFVGWCHAAQIAAICATAFAMFALWLPLQGWVIQVAVGLSVATSAYAVRQGVSTSSAMQDLIWKKSEFDEASAKQAMAAVGTA
;
A
#
# COMPACT_ATOMS: atom_id res chain seq x y z
N MET A 1 -5.22 -30.40 11.04
CA MET A 1 -4.51 -29.19 11.56
C MET A 1 -3.20 -28.89 10.82
N LYS A 2 -2.36 -29.89 10.47
CA LYS A 2 -1.15 -29.67 9.63
C LYS A 2 -1.45 -29.07 8.25
N SER A 3 -2.44 -29.56 7.52
CA SER A 3 -2.72 -29.05 6.15
C SER A 3 -3.18 -27.59 6.08
N LEU A 4 -3.89 -27.10 7.10
CA LEU A 4 -4.28 -25.68 7.20
C LEU A 4 -3.06 -24.79 7.44
N LEU A 5 -2.18 -25.18 8.37
CA LEU A 5 -0.94 -24.45 8.65
C LEU A 5 0.00 -24.42 7.44
N ASP A 6 0.14 -25.54 6.74
CA ASP A 6 1.00 -25.64 5.56
C ASP A 6 0.44 -24.79 4.39
N SER A 7 -0.88 -24.80 4.18
CA SER A 7 -1.53 -23.93 3.19
C SER A 7 -1.36 -22.45 3.52
N TRP A 8 -1.46 -22.08 4.80
CA TRP A 8 -1.32 -20.71 5.27
C TRP A 8 0.10 -20.18 5.14
N GLN A 9 1.10 -21.01 5.45
CA GLN A 9 2.50 -20.65 5.25
C GLN A 9 2.77 -20.45 3.76
N LEU A 10 2.32 -21.35 2.87
CA LEU A 10 2.46 -21.20 1.42
C LEU A 10 1.80 -19.92 0.86
N THR A 11 0.59 -19.55 1.32
CA THR A 11 -0.05 -18.29 0.87
C THR A 11 0.71 -17.06 1.33
N LEU A 12 1.36 -17.11 2.50
CA LEU A 12 2.09 -15.97 3.09
C LEU A 12 3.54 -15.88 2.60
N THR A 13 4.21 -17.01 2.33
CA THR A 13 5.59 -17.05 1.83
C THR A 13 5.70 -16.90 0.31
N HIS A 14 4.67 -17.28 -0.47
CA HIS A 14 4.67 -17.09 -1.93
C HIS A 14 3.83 -15.91 -2.41
N GLY A 15 2.86 -15.42 -1.63
CA GLY A 15 1.89 -14.43 -2.12
C GLY A 15 2.17 -12.96 -1.80
N ARG A 16 3.08 -12.62 -0.87
CA ARG A 16 3.14 -11.23 -0.33
C ARG A 16 4.48 -10.53 -0.26
N THR A 17 5.60 -11.26 -0.16
CA THR A 17 6.92 -10.63 -0.36
C THR A 17 7.08 -10.16 -1.81
N SER A 18 6.46 -10.85 -2.77
CA SER A 18 6.39 -10.46 -4.19
C SER A 18 5.67 -9.13 -4.44
N ASP A 19 4.74 -8.76 -3.57
CA ASP A 19 3.94 -7.53 -3.65
C ASP A 19 4.62 -6.32 -3.00
N LEU A 20 5.62 -6.58 -2.16
CA LEU A 20 6.56 -5.57 -1.66
C LEU A 20 7.68 -5.29 -2.67
N ILE A 21 7.88 -6.15 -3.69
CA ILE A 21 9.05 -6.05 -4.56
C ILE A 21 8.99 -4.74 -5.35
N PRO A 22 10.11 -4.00 -5.41
CA PRO A 22 10.21 -2.73 -6.13
C PRO A 22 10.03 -2.80 -7.64
N TYR A 23 9.74 -3.96 -8.28
CA TYR A 23 9.58 -4.00 -9.73
C TYR A 23 8.40 -3.14 -10.20
N TRP A 24 7.32 -3.04 -9.42
CA TRP A 24 6.23 -2.11 -9.70
C TRP A 24 6.68 -0.65 -9.61
N LEU A 25 7.56 -0.33 -8.66
CA LEU A 25 8.14 1.00 -8.53
C LEU A 25 9.10 1.29 -9.70
N ILE A 26 9.92 0.32 -10.11
CA ILE A 26 10.80 0.46 -11.28
C ILE A 26 9.97 0.65 -12.55
N GLY A 27 8.90 -0.14 -12.72
CA GLY A 27 7.97 0.01 -13.84
C GLY A 27 7.27 1.37 -13.84
N SER A 28 6.81 1.84 -12.68
CA SER A 28 6.18 3.16 -12.58
C SER A 28 7.18 4.28 -12.79
N LEU A 29 8.44 4.13 -12.37
CA LEU A 29 9.53 5.06 -12.67
C LEU A 29 9.81 5.12 -14.17
N ALA A 30 9.91 3.98 -14.85
CA ALA A 30 10.16 3.93 -16.29
C ALA A 30 9.04 4.62 -17.09
N VAL A 31 7.77 4.32 -16.76
CA VAL A 31 6.61 4.93 -17.41
C VAL A 31 6.54 6.43 -17.11
N SER A 32 6.76 6.83 -15.86
CA SER A 32 6.74 8.25 -15.47
C SER A 32 7.87 9.05 -16.11
N ALA A 33 9.08 8.47 -16.19
CA ALA A 33 10.21 9.10 -16.87
C ALA A 33 9.90 9.32 -18.36
N TRP A 34 9.31 8.33 -19.03
CA TRP A 34 8.85 8.49 -20.41
C TRP A 34 7.80 9.59 -20.56
N LEU A 35 6.74 9.58 -19.72
CA LEU A 35 5.68 10.59 -19.75
C LEU A 35 6.20 12.02 -19.58
N VAL A 36 7.18 12.22 -18.69
CA VAL A 36 7.77 13.53 -18.42
C VAL A 36 8.61 14.03 -19.59
N VAL A 37 9.29 13.13 -20.32
CA VAL A 37 10.10 13.51 -21.50
C VAL A 37 9.23 13.86 -22.71
N GLU A 38 8.05 13.25 -22.84
CA GLU A 38 7.09 13.56 -23.92
C GLU A 38 6.41 14.92 -23.75
N LEU A 39 6.43 15.53 -22.55
CA LEU A 39 5.87 16.85 -22.33
C LEU A 39 6.76 17.94 -22.95
N PRO A 40 6.16 18.96 -23.58
CA PRO A 40 6.91 19.98 -24.32
C PRO A 40 7.84 20.77 -23.37
N PRO A 41 9.01 21.26 -23.85
CA PRO A 41 9.99 21.95 -23.01
C PRO A 41 9.44 23.16 -22.24
N ASP A 42 8.47 23.86 -22.84
CA ASP A 42 7.78 25.02 -22.26
C ASP A 42 6.91 24.65 -21.03
N PHE A 43 6.61 23.37 -20.84
CA PHE A 43 5.93 22.89 -19.64
C PHE A 43 6.82 23.03 -18.39
N TRP A 44 8.14 23.05 -18.58
CA TRP A 44 9.14 22.98 -17.50
C TRP A 44 9.84 24.31 -17.22
N ASP A 45 9.76 25.28 -18.14
CA ASP A 45 10.42 26.60 -18.03
C ASP A 45 9.64 27.60 -17.16
N GLY A 46 8.47 27.21 -16.66
CA GLY A 46 7.60 28.01 -15.82
C GLY A 46 6.56 28.84 -16.57
N SER A 47 6.56 28.85 -17.91
CA SER A 47 5.53 29.53 -18.72
C SER A 47 4.14 28.92 -18.52
N LYS A 48 4.06 27.61 -18.28
CA LYS A 48 2.83 26.86 -17.98
C LYS A 48 2.66 26.51 -16.50
N ARG A 49 3.12 27.37 -15.60
CA ARG A 49 3.13 27.09 -14.15
C ARG A 49 1.73 26.77 -13.60
N ALA A 50 0.69 27.48 -14.07
CA ALA A 50 -0.68 27.28 -13.58
C ALA A 50 -1.21 25.88 -13.95
N GLU A 51 -0.93 25.43 -15.17
CA GLU A 51 -1.29 24.12 -15.70
C GLU A 51 -0.54 23.01 -14.96
N THR A 52 0.78 23.17 -14.78
CA THR A 52 1.60 22.20 -14.02
C THR A 52 1.13 22.09 -12.57
N LEU A 53 0.78 23.21 -11.93
CA LEU A 53 0.22 23.20 -10.58
C LEU A 53 -1.15 22.53 -10.51
N ALA A 54 -2.03 22.75 -11.49
CA ALA A 54 -3.33 22.10 -11.54
C ALA A 54 -3.21 20.57 -11.67
N VAL A 55 -2.27 20.09 -12.49
CA VAL A 55 -1.97 18.65 -12.63
C VAL A 55 -1.43 18.09 -11.31
N LEU A 56 -0.44 18.74 -10.69
CA LEU A 56 0.12 18.26 -9.42
C LEU A 56 -0.87 18.33 -8.26
N ALA A 57 -1.72 19.35 -8.20
CA ALA A 57 -2.81 19.43 -7.24
C ALA A 57 -3.80 18.28 -7.41
N SER A 58 -4.13 17.92 -8.66
CA SER A 58 -5.00 16.77 -8.96
C SER A 58 -4.37 15.45 -8.50
N ILE A 59 -3.06 15.26 -8.74
CA ILE A 59 -2.30 14.09 -8.25
C ILE A 59 -2.29 14.05 -6.72
N LEU A 60 -2.07 15.19 -6.06
CA LEU A 60 -2.07 15.30 -4.60
C LEU A 60 -3.44 14.95 -4.02
N THR A 61 -4.52 15.48 -4.59
CA THR A 61 -5.90 15.14 -4.21
C THR A 61 -6.16 13.66 -4.40
N PHE A 62 -5.74 13.08 -5.54
CA PHE A 62 -5.89 11.65 -5.81
C PHE A 62 -5.15 10.80 -4.78
N ASN A 63 -3.90 11.13 -4.44
CA ASN A 63 -3.15 10.45 -3.37
C ASN A 63 -3.86 10.56 -2.01
N GLY A 64 -4.43 11.73 -1.68
CA GLY A 64 -5.22 11.92 -0.47
C GLY A 64 -6.45 11.01 -0.42
N ILE A 65 -7.15 10.85 -1.54
CA ILE A 65 -8.30 9.92 -1.66
C ILE A 65 -7.85 8.48 -1.44
N ILE A 66 -6.76 8.04 -2.09
CA ILE A 66 -6.23 6.68 -1.91
C ILE A 66 -5.87 6.44 -0.45
N LEU A 67 -5.14 7.37 0.18
CA LEU A 67 -4.78 7.25 1.59
C LEU A 67 -6.03 7.12 2.47
N ALA A 68 -7.07 7.93 2.25
CA ALA A 68 -8.32 7.86 3.00
C ALA A 68 -9.04 6.51 2.82
N LEU A 69 -9.08 5.96 1.60
CA LEU A 69 -9.65 4.64 1.34
C LEU A 69 -8.84 3.53 2.02
N CYS A 70 -7.51 3.60 1.93
CA CYS A 70 -6.63 2.65 2.58
C CYS A 70 -6.75 2.72 4.11
N TRP A 71 -7.00 3.92 4.67
CA TRP A 71 -7.17 4.12 6.12
C TRP A 71 -8.26 3.22 6.72
N SER A 72 -9.40 3.08 6.04
CA SER A 72 -10.47 2.18 6.47
C SER A 72 -10.01 0.72 6.50
N ALA A 73 -9.30 0.28 5.46
CA ALA A 73 -8.76 -1.07 5.37
C ALA A 73 -7.68 -1.35 6.42
N PHE A 74 -6.79 -0.39 6.67
CA PHE A 74 -5.79 -0.48 7.74
C PHE A 74 -6.46 -0.63 9.12
N GLY A 75 -7.48 0.18 9.41
CA GLY A 75 -8.26 0.08 10.66
C GLY A 75 -8.84 -1.32 10.86
N LYS A 76 -9.44 -1.90 9.81
CA LYS A 76 -9.98 -3.26 9.86
C LYS A 76 -8.90 -4.33 10.03
N ILE A 77 -7.74 -4.18 9.38
CA ILE A 77 -6.61 -5.09 9.61
C ILE A 77 -6.18 -5.03 11.07
N TYR A 78 -5.98 -3.83 11.63
CA TYR A 78 -5.58 -3.67 13.04
C TYR A 78 -6.61 -4.25 14.01
N GLU A 79 -7.89 -4.01 13.78
CA GLU A 79 -8.99 -4.58 14.57
C GLU A 79 -8.93 -6.12 14.58
N ILE A 80 -8.77 -6.74 13.42
CA ILE A 80 -8.76 -8.20 13.31
C ILE A 80 -7.50 -8.80 13.93
N VAL A 81 -6.31 -8.27 13.60
CA VAL A 81 -5.05 -8.81 14.16
C VAL A 81 -4.92 -8.55 15.65
N GLY A 82 -5.59 -7.52 16.19
CA GLY A 82 -5.60 -7.19 17.61
C GLY A 82 -6.61 -8.00 18.44
N ALA A 83 -7.49 -8.79 17.82
CA ALA A 83 -8.61 -9.41 18.51
C ALA A 83 -8.25 -10.76 19.19
N GLY A 84 -8.27 -10.78 20.52
CA GLY A 84 -8.48 -11.97 21.36
C GLY A 84 -7.58 -13.19 21.07
N SER A 85 -8.19 -14.38 21.00
CA SER A 85 -7.51 -15.65 20.74
C SER A 85 -6.88 -15.73 19.35
N PHE A 86 -7.44 -15.03 18.36
CA PHE A 86 -6.88 -14.97 17.01
C PHE A 86 -5.54 -14.23 16.98
N CYS A 87 -5.40 -13.12 17.71
CA CYS A 87 -4.12 -12.43 17.89
C CYS A 87 -3.04 -13.36 18.48
N GLN A 88 -3.40 -14.12 19.52
CA GLN A 88 -2.48 -15.09 20.13
C GLN A 88 -2.08 -16.18 19.14
N HIS A 89 -3.03 -16.65 18.32
CA HIS A 89 -2.76 -17.60 17.24
C HIS A 89 -1.77 -17.03 16.21
N LEU A 90 -2.02 -15.80 15.72
CA LEU A 90 -1.12 -15.12 14.78
C LEU A 90 0.28 -14.92 15.37
N ARG A 91 0.38 -14.58 16.67
CA ARG A 91 1.65 -14.40 17.37
C ARG A 91 2.41 -15.73 17.50
N LYS A 92 1.72 -16.82 17.86
CA LYS A 92 2.31 -18.17 17.98
C LYS A 92 2.94 -18.64 16.67
N HIS A 93 2.38 -18.22 15.53
CA HIS A 93 2.84 -18.61 14.19
C HIS A 93 3.72 -17.54 13.51
N ASN A 94 4.21 -16.51 14.24
CA ASN A 94 5.03 -15.41 13.70
C ASN A 94 4.38 -14.63 12.53
N LEU A 95 3.05 -14.64 12.45
CA LEU A 95 2.31 -13.98 11.37
C LEU A 95 1.95 -12.54 11.73
N LEU A 96 1.78 -12.23 13.01
CA LEU A 96 1.38 -10.89 13.46
C LEU A 96 2.33 -9.80 12.93
N ASN A 97 3.64 -9.99 13.12
CA ASN A 97 4.65 -9.04 12.68
C ASN A 97 4.68 -8.88 11.15
N HIS A 98 4.35 -9.93 10.39
CA HIS A 98 4.27 -9.84 8.93
C HIS A 98 3.14 -8.90 8.48
N TYR A 99 1.95 -9.02 9.08
CA TYR A 99 0.83 -8.12 8.77
C TYR A 99 1.13 -6.68 9.19
N LEU A 100 1.71 -6.47 10.38
CA LEU A 100 2.08 -5.13 10.85
C LEU A 100 3.15 -4.48 9.97
N HIS A 101 4.17 -5.24 9.56
CA HIS A 101 5.22 -4.75 8.66
C HIS A 101 4.65 -4.40 7.28
N PHE A 102 3.77 -5.24 6.74
CA PHE A 102 3.08 -4.98 5.47
C PHE A 102 2.25 -3.69 5.52
N VAL A 103 1.45 -3.49 6.58
CA VAL A 103 0.66 -2.26 6.74
C VAL A 103 1.58 -1.04 6.88
N GLY A 104 2.66 -1.16 7.67
CA GLY A 104 3.66 -0.10 7.81
C GLY A 104 4.30 0.30 6.48
N TRP A 105 4.61 -0.67 5.62
CA TRP A 105 5.11 -0.41 4.27
C TRP A 105 4.09 0.30 3.38
N CYS A 106 2.82 -0.13 3.43
CA CYS A 106 1.76 0.52 2.68
C CYS A 106 1.56 1.97 3.13
N HIS A 107 1.59 2.26 4.43
CA HIS A 107 1.59 3.63 4.95
C HIS A 107 2.76 4.45 4.41
N ALA A 108 3.98 3.91 4.48
CA ALA A 108 5.17 4.60 4.00
C ALA A 108 5.06 4.95 2.50
N ALA A 109 4.54 4.03 1.68
CA ALA A 109 4.32 4.27 0.26
C ALA A 109 3.29 5.41 -0.01
N GLN A 110 2.17 5.44 0.72
CA GLN A 110 1.17 6.51 0.59
C GLN A 110 1.73 7.87 1.02
N ILE A 111 2.42 7.92 2.15
CA ILE A 111 3.04 9.14 2.67
C ILE A 111 4.11 9.63 1.69
N ALA A 112 4.95 8.73 1.17
CA ALA A 112 5.97 9.06 0.18
C ALA A 112 5.35 9.68 -1.08
N ALA A 113 4.22 9.16 -1.58
CA ALA A 113 3.53 9.73 -2.74
C ALA A 113 3.02 11.16 -2.49
N ILE A 114 2.42 11.41 -1.31
CA ILE A 114 1.96 12.74 -0.90
C ILE A 114 3.16 13.69 -0.79
N CYS A 115 4.22 13.29 -0.10
CA CYS A 115 5.43 14.09 0.09
C CYS A 115 6.13 14.38 -1.25
N ALA A 116 6.26 13.39 -2.13
CA ALA A 116 6.85 13.56 -3.46
C ALA A 116 6.05 14.56 -4.30
N THR A 117 4.72 14.49 -4.25
CA THR A 117 3.85 15.43 -4.97
C THR A 117 3.95 16.84 -4.39
N ALA A 118 3.89 16.99 -3.07
CA ALA A 118 4.04 18.29 -2.40
C ALA A 118 5.42 18.91 -2.67
N PHE A 119 6.47 18.09 -2.70
CA PHE A 119 7.82 18.52 -3.06
C PHE A 119 7.91 18.94 -4.53
N ALA A 120 7.32 18.17 -5.46
CA ALA A 120 7.26 18.52 -6.87
C ALA A 120 6.53 19.84 -7.11
N MET A 121 5.44 20.09 -6.36
CA MET A 121 4.81 21.40 -6.33
C MET A 121 5.83 22.43 -5.85
N PHE A 122 6.38 22.27 -4.64
CA PHE A 122 7.30 23.25 -4.03
C PHE A 122 8.49 23.61 -4.95
N ALA A 123 9.02 22.64 -5.69
CA ALA A 123 10.09 22.82 -6.66
C ALA A 123 9.76 23.86 -7.76
N LEU A 124 8.49 24.06 -8.12
CA LEU A 124 8.07 25.04 -9.13
C LEU A 124 8.26 26.51 -8.69
N TRP A 125 8.41 26.76 -7.39
CA TRP A 125 8.67 28.10 -6.85
C TRP A 125 10.15 28.39 -6.65
N LEU A 126 11.01 27.40 -6.83
CA LEU A 126 12.46 27.55 -6.75
C LEU A 126 13.03 27.78 -8.16
N PRO A 127 14.13 28.56 -8.30
CA PRO A 127 14.80 28.77 -9.59
C PRO A 127 15.66 27.54 -9.95
N LEU A 128 15.04 26.36 -10.03
CA LEU A 128 15.69 25.09 -10.35
C LEU A 128 15.81 24.90 -11.86
N GLN A 129 16.76 24.07 -12.28
CA GLN A 129 16.89 23.67 -13.67
C GLN A 129 15.70 22.77 -14.08
N GLY A 130 15.23 22.88 -15.33
CA GLY A 130 14.04 22.17 -15.81
C GLY A 130 14.09 20.65 -15.60
N TRP A 131 15.28 20.02 -15.75
CA TRP A 131 15.44 18.59 -15.50
C TRP A 131 15.20 18.20 -14.03
N VAL A 132 15.45 19.10 -13.07
CA VAL A 132 15.18 18.84 -11.65
C VAL A 132 13.67 18.81 -11.40
N ILE A 133 12.92 19.72 -12.04
CA ILE A 133 11.46 19.76 -11.98
C ILE A 133 10.89 18.49 -12.62
N GLN A 134 11.42 18.10 -13.78
CA GLN A 134 11.06 16.84 -14.46
C GLN A 134 11.25 15.62 -13.56
N VAL A 135 12.40 15.50 -12.89
CA VAL A 135 12.66 14.40 -11.95
C VAL A 135 11.68 14.45 -10.78
N ALA A 136 11.41 15.62 -10.20
CA ALA A 136 10.48 15.75 -9.09
C ALA A 136 9.04 15.34 -9.48
N VAL A 137 8.57 15.77 -10.66
CA VAL A 137 7.26 15.38 -11.20
C VAL A 137 7.23 13.89 -11.59
N GLY A 138 8.29 13.37 -12.20
CA GLY A 138 8.40 11.94 -12.51
C GLY A 138 8.35 11.08 -11.25
N LEU A 139 9.02 11.50 -10.18
CA LEU A 139 8.97 10.83 -8.87
C LEU A 139 7.57 10.90 -8.25
N SER A 140 6.86 12.03 -8.36
CA SER A 140 5.49 12.14 -7.84
C SER A 140 4.53 11.18 -8.55
N VAL A 141 4.57 11.11 -9.88
CA VAL A 141 3.74 10.17 -10.66
C VAL A 141 4.11 8.72 -10.35
N ALA A 142 5.40 8.39 -10.29
CA ALA A 142 5.85 7.03 -10.05
C ALA A 142 5.46 6.52 -8.66
N THR A 143 5.62 7.36 -7.64
CA THR A 143 5.23 7.04 -6.26
C THR A 143 3.71 6.99 -6.10
N SER A 144 2.94 7.84 -6.78
CA SER A 144 1.48 7.75 -6.86
C SER A 144 0.99 6.44 -7.46
N ALA A 145 1.55 6.01 -8.60
CA ALA A 145 1.18 4.74 -9.21
C ALA A 145 1.51 3.55 -8.29
N TYR A 146 2.67 3.60 -7.61
CA TYR A 146 3.02 2.58 -6.62
C TYR A 146 2.07 2.58 -5.42
N ALA A 147 1.67 3.77 -4.94
CA ALA A 147 0.69 3.91 -3.87
C ALA A 147 -0.68 3.32 -4.24
N VAL A 148 -1.16 3.49 -5.48
CA VAL A 148 -2.38 2.80 -5.97
C VAL A 148 -2.24 1.29 -5.82
N ARG A 149 -1.12 0.71 -6.29
CA ARG A 149 -0.88 -0.73 -6.20
C ARG A 149 -0.87 -1.23 -4.76
N GLN A 150 -0.25 -0.49 -3.84
CA GLN A 150 -0.25 -0.81 -2.41
C GLN A 150 -1.64 -0.68 -1.79
N GLY A 151 -2.47 0.26 -2.26
CA GLY A 151 -3.87 0.35 -1.88
C GLY A 151 -4.65 -0.92 -2.24
N VAL A 152 -4.49 -1.40 -3.48
CA VAL A 152 -5.09 -2.67 -3.91
C VAL A 152 -4.58 -3.84 -3.05
N SER A 153 -3.26 -3.93 -2.80
CA SER A 153 -2.69 -4.96 -1.91
C SER A 153 -3.31 -4.91 -0.52
N THR A 154 -3.54 -3.72 0.02
CA THR A 154 -4.10 -3.53 1.35
C THR A 154 -5.54 -4.05 1.41
N SER A 155 -6.36 -3.72 0.42
CA SER A 155 -7.74 -4.21 0.33
C SER A 155 -7.80 -5.73 0.24
N SER A 156 -6.96 -6.34 -0.61
CA SER A 156 -6.85 -7.81 -0.69
C SER A 156 -6.40 -8.40 0.65
N ALA A 157 -5.39 -7.79 1.29
CA ALA A 157 -4.87 -8.28 2.56
C ALA A 157 -5.92 -8.23 3.69
N MET A 158 -6.76 -7.20 3.69
CA MET A 158 -7.90 -7.08 4.60
C MET A 158 -8.93 -8.19 4.35
N GLN A 159 -9.33 -8.43 3.09
CA GLN A 159 -10.30 -9.47 2.75
C GLN A 159 -9.79 -10.86 3.12
N ASP A 160 -8.53 -11.16 2.81
CA ASP A 160 -7.88 -12.42 3.20
C ASP A 160 -7.91 -12.61 4.73
N LEU A 161 -7.65 -11.54 5.48
CA LEU A 161 -7.60 -11.60 6.93
C LEU A 161 -9.00 -11.82 7.54
N ILE A 162 -10.04 -11.22 6.95
CA ILE A 162 -11.44 -11.45 7.33
C ILE A 162 -11.79 -12.93 7.12
N TRP A 163 -11.48 -13.48 5.94
CA TRP A 163 -11.73 -14.89 5.62
C TRP A 163 -11.03 -15.82 6.63
N LYS A 164 -9.75 -15.58 6.85
CA LYS A 164 -8.90 -16.34 7.77
C LYS A 164 -9.37 -16.29 9.22
N LYS A 165 -9.89 -15.14 9.66
CA LYS A 165 -10.49 -15.00 10.98
C LYS A 165 -11.76 -15.86 11.09
N SER A 166 -12.62 -15.83 10.07
CA SER A 166 -13.84 -16.63 10.03
C SER A 166 -13.54 -18.13 10.15
N GLU A 167 -12.58 -18.64 9.38
CA GLU A 167 -12.16 -20.05 9.45
C GLU A 167 -11.65 -20.44 10.85
N PHE A 168 -10.88 -19.56 11.48
CA PHE A 168 -10.38 -19.77 12.84
C PHE A 168 -11.50 -19.80 13.88
N ASP A 169 -12.43 -18.87 13.81
CA ASP A 169 -13.56 -18.77 14.74
C ASP A 169 -14.47 -20.02 14.62
N GLU A 170 -14.75 -20.48 13.39
CA GLU A 170 -15.48 -21.74 13.14
C GLU A 170 -14.77 -22.97 13.71
N ALA A 171 -13.46 -23.08 13.49
CA ALA A 171 -12.67 -24.20 14.01
C ALA A 171 -12.63 -24.20 15.55
N SER A 172 -12.51 -23.02 16.15
CA SER A 172 -12.52 -22.86 17.61
C SER A 172 -13.88 -23.22 18.21
N ALA A 173 -14.98 -22.81 17.58
CA ALA A 173 -16.33 -23.16 18.01
C ALA A 173 -16.59 -24.68 17.95
N LYS A 174 -16.18 -25.35 16.86
CA LYS A 174 -16.29 -26.81 16.74
C LYS A 174 -15.52 -27.54 17.83
N GLN A 175 -14.31 -27.08 18.17
CA GLN A 175 -13.51 -27.66 19.24
C GLN A 175 -14.16 -27.47 20.61
N ALA A 176 -14.73 -26.29 20.88
CA ALA A 176 -15.44 -26.02 22.12
C ALA A 176 -16.68 -26.92 22.28
N MET A 177 -17.46 -27.12 21.21
CA MET A 177 -18.63 -28.02 21.23
C MET A 177 -18.24 -29.48 21.46
N ALA A 178 -17.17 -29.95 20.81
CA ALA A 178 -16.68 -31.31 20.98
C ALA A 178 -16.22 -31.58 22.43
N ALA A 179 -15.57 -30.61 23.07
CA ALA A 179 -15.13 -30.73 24.46
C ALA A 179 -16.30 -30.82 25.45
N VAL A 180 -17.43 -30.15 25.18
CA VAL A 180 -18.64 -30.23 26.02
C VAL A 180 -19.35 -31.58 25.87
N GLY A 181 -19.37 -32.17 24.66
CA GLY A 181 -20.03 -33.46 24.41
C GLY A 181 -19.29 -34.68 24.98
N THR A 182 -18.06 -34.51 25.44
CA THR A 182 -17.24 -35.57 26.06
C THR A 182 -17.18 -35.52 27.59
N ALA A 183 -17.81 -34.52 28.21
CA ALA A 183 -17.90 -34.34 29.65
C ALA A 183 -19.23 -34.88 30.19
#